data_AF-A0A3D5G5P2-F1
#
_entry.id   AF-A0A3D5G5P2-F1
#
_cell.length_a   1.000
_cell.length_b   1.000
_cell.length_c   1.000
_cell.angle_alpha   90.00
_cell.angle_beta   90.00
_cell.angle_gamma   90.00
#
_symmetry.space_group_name_H-M   'P 1'
#
loop_
_entity.id
_entity.type
_entity.pdbx_description
1 polymer ?
#
loop_
_entity_poly.entity_id
_entity_poly.type
_entity_poly.pdbx_seq_one_letter_code
_entity_poly.pdbx_strand_id
1 'polypeptide(L)'
;MRLSKFNLCSIGIILTFGIFVSTKAKGGIVQFSLSDKSTQNLAQTPPSPSSPSPSSFPSPAIEQEGPEITTESGPQQIALAAHLQRIKAKMYGAYWCPHCHTQQELFGKQALTVLTYIECDPRGKDAQPDLCKAANIKAYPSWEIRGKYYTGTQSLEKLAILSGYQGSRNFQPQVPTP
;
A
#
# COMPACT_ATOMS: atom_id res chain seq x y z
N MET A 1 25.84 -30.29 -37.69
CA MET A 1 26.77 -29.14 -37.72
C MET A 1 26.45 -28.26 -38.91
N ARG A 2 25.86 -27.07 -38.66
CA ARG A 2 25.80 -25.97 -39.63
C ARG A 2 26.18 -24.71 -38.89
N LEU A 3 27.38 -24.22 -39.19
CA LEU A 3 27.93 -22.97 -38.71
C LEU A 3 27.37 -21.80 -39.53
N SER A 4 27.41 -20.64 -38.87
CA SER A 4 27.52 -19.27 -39.36
C SER A 4 26.35 -18.67 -40.16
N LYS A 5 25.76 -17.63 -39.55
CA LYS A 5 25.67 -16.27 -40.13
C LYS A 5 25.51 -15.28 -38.97
N PHE A 6 26.64 -14.77 -38.49
CA PHE A 6 26.71 -13.62 -37.60
C PHE A 6 26.41 -12.37 -38.43
N ASN A 7 25.23 -11.78 -38.24
CA ASN A 7 24.96 -10.42 -38.69
C ASN A 7 25.52 -9.46 -37.65
N LEU A 8 26.74 -8.98 -37.88
CA LEU A 8 27.21 -7.71 -37.31
C LEU A 8 26.51 -6.58 -38.07
N CYS A 9 25.69 -5.79 -37.37
CA CYS A 9 25.25 -4.50 -37.87
C CYS A 9 25.70 -3.41 -36.88
N SER A 10 26.79 -2.77 -37.30
CA SER A 10 27.18 -1.37 -37.10
C SER A 10 26.83 -0.66 -35.79
N ILE A 11 27.93 -0.35 -35.10
CA ILE A 11 28.11 0.72 -34.12
C ILE A 11 27.61 2.05 -34.72
N GLY A 12 26.62 2.65 -34.08
CA GLY A 12 26.17 4.02 -34.34
C GLY A 12 26.17 4.81 -33.04
N ILE A 13 27.34 5.28 -32.60
CA ILE A 13 27.49 6.21 -31.49
C ILE A 13 27.08 7.59 -31.99
N ILE A 14 25.85 8.01 -31.70
CA ILE A 14 25.43 9.39 -31.86
C ILE A 14 25.60 10.07 -30.50
N LEU A 15 26.82 10.58 -30.26
CA LEU A 15 27.13 11.53 -29.18
C LEU A 15 26.59 12.90 -29.59
N THR A 16 25.27 13.10 -29.50
CA THR A 16 24.70 14.45 -29.52
C THR A 16 24.86 15.05 -28.13
N PHE A 17 25.93 15.83 -27.98
CA PHE A 17 26.07 16.82 -26.90
C PHE A 17 24.92 17.83 -27.00
N GLY A 18 23.86 17.60 -26.23
CA GLY A 18 22.78 18.56 -26.03
C GLY A 18 23.26 19.68 -25.11
N ILE A 19 23.62 20.80 -25.73
CA ILE A 19 24.02 22.04 -25.07
C ILE A 19 22.77 22.76 -24.52
N PHE A 20 22.85 23.12 -23.23
CA PHE A 20 22.23 24.25 -22.51
C PHE A 20 20.83 24.74 -22.92
N VAL A 21 19.90 24.77 -21.96
CA VAL A 21 19.37 26.03 -21.39
C VAL A 21 18.98 25.81 -19.92
N SER A 22 19.79 26.28 -18.97
CA SER A 22 19.36 26.47 -17.58
C SER A 22 18.60 27.79 -17.48
N THR A 23 17.28 27.75 -17.42
CA THR A 23 16.48 28.93 -17.10
C THR A 23 16.57 29.23 -15.60
N LYS A 24 17.24 30.33 -15.28
CA LYS A 24 17.34 30.95 -13.96
C LYS A 24 15.95 31.43 -13.51
N ALA A 25 15.25 30.63 -12.70
CA ALA A 25 14.02 31.06 -12.04
C ALA A 25 14.37 32.08 -10.94
N LYS A 26 13.85 33.29 -11.10
CA LYS A 26 13.97 34.39 -10.12
C LYS A 26 13.18 34.03 -8.87
N GLY A 27 13.85 34.08 -7.72
CA GLY A 27 13.24 33.97 -6.41
C GLY A 27 12.26 35.11 -6.16
N GLY A 28 11.08 34.75 -5.67
CA GLY A 28 10.10 35.64 -5.07
C GLY A 28 9.88 35.19 -3.64
N ILE A 29 10.43 35.95 -2.70
CA ILE A 29 10.23 35.78 -1.26
C ILE A 29 8.92 36.52 -0.95
N VAL A 30 7.86 35.79 -0.58
CA VAL A 30 6.65 36.38 -0.01
C VAL A 30 6.70 36.23 1.50
N GLN A 31 6.86 37.37 2.16
CA GLN A 31 6.90 37.58 3.58
C GLN A 31 5.55 38.17 4.00
N PHE A 32 4.68 37.37 4.63
CA PHE A 32 3.44 37.86 5.28
C PHE A 32 3.16 36.97 6.50
N SER A 33 3.65 37.37 7.67
CA SER A 33 2.91 38.11 8.71
C SER A 33 2.19 37.19 9.69
N LEU A 34 2.89 36.88 10.78
CA LEU A 34 2.35 36.34 12.03
C LEU A 34 1.25 37.26 12.55
N SER A 35 0.05 36.72 12.73
CA SER A 35 -1.01 37.35 13.51
C SER A 35 -1.14 36.60 14.83
N ASP A 36 -0.39 37.05 15.83
CA ASP A 36 -0.67 36.78 17.23
C ASP A 36 -1.93 37.56 17.62
N LYS A 37 -3.00 36.84 17.99
CA LYS A 37 -4.07 37.42 18.79
C LYS A 37 -4.29 36.57 20.04
N SER A 38 -3.48 36.90 21.03
CA SER A 38 -3.74 36.70 22.45
C SER A 38 -5.03 37.42 22.85
N THR A 39 -5.99 36.71 23.45
CA THR A 39 -6.83 37.24 24.54
C THR A 39 -7.37 36.08 25.37
N GLN A 40 -7.08 36.16 26.67
CA GLN A 40 -7.46 35.24 27.72
C GLN A 40 -8.85 35.56 28.28
N ASN A 41 -9.54 34.55 28.81
CA ASN A 41 -10.24 34.54 30.12
C ASN A 41 -10.88 33.15 30.29
N LEU A 42 -10.38 32.29 31.17
CA LEU A 42 -10.60 32.21 32.62
C LEU A 42 -12.04 31.83 33.00
N ALA A 43 -12.31 30.52 33.00
CA ALA A 43 -13.34 29.90 33.83
C ALA A 43 -12.65 28.78 34.61
N GLN A 44 -12.42 29.03 35.91
CA GLN A 44 -11.80 28.08 36.83
C GLN A 44 -12.85 27.09 37.31
N THR A 45 -12.67 25.82 36.95
CA THR A 45 -13.34 24.68 37.59
C THR A 45 -12.31 24.06 38.56
N PRO A 46 -12.71 23.71 39.81
CA PRO A 46 -11.78 23.19 40.81
C PRO A 46 -11.10 21.89 40.35
N PRO A 47 -9.83 21.64 40.71
CA PRO A 47 -9.15 20.41 40.34
C PRO A 47 -9.74 19.23 41.12
N SER A 48 -10.26 18.25 40.38
CA SER A 48 -10.56 16.91 40.88
C SER A 48 -9.30 16.25 41.45
N PRO A 49 -9.45 15.39 42.49
CA PRO A 49 -8.32 14.75 43.15
C PRO A 49 -7.53 13.88 42.18
N SER A 50 -6.21 14.10 42.21
CA SER A 50 -5.16 13.38 41.49
C SER A 50 -5.31 11.86 41.62
N SER A 51 -5.77 11.22 40.55
CA SER A 51 -5.57 9.79 40.34
C SER A 51 -4.09 9.52 40.08
N PRO A 52 -3.53 8.43 40.63
CA PRO A 52 -2.10 8.14 40.49
C PRO A 52 -1.72 7.97 39.02
N SER A 53 -0.68 8.70 38.64
CA SER A 53 0.01 8.64 37.36
C SER A 53 0.36 7.20 36.98
N PRO A 54 -0.09 6.66 35.83
CA PRO A 54 0.48 5.45 35.29
C PRO A 54 1.85 5.78 34.70
N SER A 55 2.88 5.39 35.45
CA SER A 55 4.20 4.94 35.04
C SER A 55 4.70 5.39 33.66
N SER A 56 5.69 6.28 33.71
CA SER A 56 6.64 6.56 32.64
C SER A 56 7.51 5.33 32.34
N PHE A 57 6.95 4.36 31.63
CA PHE A 57 7.74 3.41 30.84
C PHE A 57 7.66 3.88 29.38
N PRO A 58 8.77 3.99 28.65
CA PRO A 58 8.69 4.13 27.20
C PRO A 58 8.03 2.85 26.68
N SER A 59 6.76 2.96 26.27
CA SER A 59 6.07 1.88 25.59
C SER A 59 6.87 1.58 24.33
N PRO A 60 7.33 0.34 24.10
CA PRO A 60 7.89 -0.02 22.80
C PRO A 60 6.81 0.33 21.78
N ALA A 61 7.17 1.02 20.70
CA ALA A 61 6.22 1.41 19.66
C ALA A 61 5.44 0.15 19.24
N ILE A 62 4.20 0.02 19.71
CA ILE A 62 3.40 -1.19 19.49
C ILE A 62 2.96 -1.14 18.03
N GLU A 63 3.63 -1.93 17.19
CA GLU A 63 3.14 -2.27 15.87
C GLU A 63 1.74 -2.85 16.02
N GLN A 64 0.76 -2.20 15.39
CA GLN A 64 -0.63 -2.60 15.49
C GLN A 64 -1.01 -3.52 14.32
N GLU A 65 -1.60 -4.66 14.65
CA GLU A 65 -2.13 -5.61 13.68
C GLU A 65 -3.63 -5.36 13.46
N GLY A 66 -4.12 -5.71 12.27
CA GLY A 66 -5.52 -5.54 11.91
C GLY A 66 -6.43 -6.57 12.60
N PRO A 67 -7.76 -6.46 12.42
CA PRO A 67 -8.68 -7.53 12.82
C PRO A 67 -8.24 -8.87 12.22
N GLU A 68 -8.31 -9.93 13.02
CA GLU A 68 -7.93 -11.29 12.61
C GLU A 68 -8.73 -11.75 11.39
N ILE A 69 -8.04 -12.35 10.41
CA ILE A 69 -8.67 -13.01 9.27
C ILE A 69 -9.19 -14.36 9.71
N THR A 70 -10.50 -14.55 9.61
CA THR A 70 -11.21 -15.74 10.11
C THR A 70 -11.44 -16.81 9.04
N THR A 71 -11.38 -16.43 7.76
CA THR A 71 -11.56 -17.35 6.64
C THR A 71 -10.28 -18.11 6.27
N GLU A 72 -10.46 -19.36 5.85
CA GLU A 72 -9.41 -20.18 5.25
C GLU A 72 -9.40 -20.01 3.72
N SER A 73 -8.25 -20.18 3.09
CA SER A 73 -8.12 -20.14 1.64
C SER A 73 -8.42 -21.48 1.00
N GLY A 74 -9.23 -21.49 -0.05
CA GLY A 74 -9.31 -22.61 -0.97
C GLY A 74 -8.11 -22.67 -1.94
N PRO A 75 -7.91 -23.80 -2.65
CA PRO A 75 -6.82 -23.93 -3.62
C PRO A 75 -6.85 -22.86 -4.72
N GLN A 76 -8.04 -22.44 -5.15
CA GLN A 76 -8.21 -21.42 -6.20
C GLN A 76 -7.80 -20.03 -5.70
N GLN A 77 -8.11 -19.68 -4.44
CA GLN A 77 -7.66 -18.44 -3.82
C GLN A 77 -6.13 -18.38 -3.73
N ILE A 78 -5.50 -19.46 -3.28
CA ILE A 78 -4.03 -19.58 -3.20
C ILE A 78 -3.41 -19.43 -4.59
N ALA A 79 -3.97 -20.11 -5.60
CA ALA A 79 -3.48 -20.04 -6.98
C ALA A 79 -3.62 -18.63 -7.59
N LEU A 80 -4.72 -17.93 -7.31
CA LEU A 80 -4.89 -16.53 -7.72
C LEU A 80 -3.90 -15.61 -7.01
N ALA A 81 -3.69 -15.77 -5.70
CA ALA A 81 -2.72 -14.99 -4.93
C ALA A 81 -1.29 -15.19 -5.47
N ALA A 82 -0.89 -16.43 -5.75
CA ALA A 82 0.40 -16.73 -6.36
C ALA A 82 0.54 -16.11 -7.76
N HIS A 83 -0.53 -16.10 -8.56
CA HIS A 83 -0.53 -15.40 -9.84
C HIS A 83 -0.32 -13.89 -9.68
N LEU A 84 -1.06 -13.26 -8.77
CA LEU A 84 -0.97 -11.83 -8.47
C LEU A 84 0.44 -11.45 -8.01
N GLN A 85 1.03 -12.23 -7.10
CA GLN A 85 2.41 -12.05 -6.65
C GLN A 85 3.40 -12.17 -7.82
N ARG A 86 3.27 -13.20 -8.66
CA ARG A 86 4.15 -13.43 -9.82
C ARG A 86 4.14 -12.27 -10.82
N ILE A 87 2.98 -11.63 -11.02
CA ILE A 87 2.88 -10.45 -11.90
C ILE A 87 3.18 -9.13 -11.18
N LYS A 88 3.63 -9.20 -9.92
CA LYS A 88 3.96 -8.06 -9.05
C LYS A 88 2.76 -7.13 -8.82
N ALA A 89 1.55 -7.69 -8.76
CA ALA A 89 0.38 -6.95 -8.34
C ALA A 89 0.49 -6.64 -6.84
N LYS A 90 0.06 -5.44 -6.44
CA LYS A 90 0.13 -4.99 -5.05
C LYS A 90 -1.24 -4.56 -4.57
N MET A 91 -1.53 -4.86 -3.31
CA MET A 91 -2.67 -4.28 -2.60
C MET A 91 -2.15 -3.27 -1.58
N TYR A 92 -2.55 -2.02 -1.71
CA TYR A 92 -2.25 -0.96 -0.74
C TYR A 92 -3.44 -0.82 0.20
N GLY A 93 -3.20 -0.85 1.51
CA GLY A 93 -4.26 -0.69 2.50
C GLY A 93 -3.74 -0.21 3.84
N ALA A 94 -4.62 -0.27 4.85
CA ALA A 94 -4.25 0.00 6.24
C ALA A 94 -4.80 -1.10 7.16
N TYR A 95 -4.09 -1.45 8.23
CA TYR A 95 -4.47 -2.54 9.12
C TYR A 95 -5.87 -2.35 9.75
N TRP A 96 -6.27 -1.11 10.01
CA TRP A 96 -7.58 -0.74 10.58
C TRP A 96 -8.71 -0.60 9.54
N CYS A 97 -8.41 -0.74 8.25
CA CYS A 97 -9.36 -0.44 7.18
C CYS A 97 -10.36 -1.59 6.99
N PRO A 98 -11.68 -1.36 7.17
CA PRO A 98 -12.68 -2.42 7.10
C PRO A 98 -12.79 -3.04 5.71
N HIS A 99 -12.71 -2.23 4.64
CA HIS A 99 -12.73 -2.74 3.26
C HIS A 99 -11.46 -3.53 2.90
N CYS A 100 -10.35 -3.25 3.58
CA CYS A 100 -9.10 -3.97 3.43
C CYS A 100 -9.22 -5.33 4.10
N HIS A 101 -9.77 -5.38 5.32
CA HIS A 101 -10.11 -6.62 5.99
C HIS A 101 -11.10 -7.46 5.16
N THR A 102 -12.17 -6.87 4.61
CA THR A 102 -13.08 -7.58 3.68
C THR A 102 -12.34 -8.14 2.47
N GLN A 103 -11.43 -7.37 1.86
CA GLN A 103 -10.64 -7.86 0.72
C GLN A 103 -9.75 -9.03 1.11
N GLN A 104 -9.17 -9.01 2.31
CA GLN A 104 -8.33 -10.07 2.85
C GLN A 104 -9.13 -11.34 3.16
N GLU A 105 -10.33 -11.21 3.73
CA GLU A 105 -11.26 -12.33 3.98
C GLU A 105 -11.75 -13.02 2.70
N LEU A 106 -11.77 -12.32 1.55
CA LEU A 106 -12.06 -13.00 0.27
C LEU A 106 -10.97 -14.01 -0.09
N PHE A 107 -9.72 -13.75 0.29
CA PHE A 107 -8.58 -14.61 0.02
C PHE A 107 -8.37 -15.69 1.09
N GLY A 108 -8.54 -15.35 2.36
CA GLY A 108 -8.28 -16.21 3.50
C GLY A 108 -6.80 -16.32 3.89
N LYS A 109 -6.53 -16.89 5.07
CA LYS A 109 -5.21 -16.87 5.73
C LYS A 109 -4.03 -17.29 4.84
N GLN A 110 -4.12 -18.44 4.18
CA GLN A 110 -2.99 -19.03 3.44
C GLN A 110 -2.62 -18.17 2.22
N ALA A 111 -3.61 -17.68 1.49
CA ALA A 111 -3.41 -16.86 0.30
C ALA A 111 -2.80 -15.49 0.65
N LEU A 112 -3.12 -14.93 1.83
CA LEU A 112 -2.53 -13.68 2.31
C LEU A 112 -1.03 -13.76 2.58
N THR A 113 -0.52 -14.94 2.94
CA THR A 113 0.94 -15.14 3.11
C THR A 113 1.72 -14.95 1.79
N VAL A 114 1.03 -15.03 0.65
CA VAL A 114 1.60 -14.94 -0.69
C VAL A 114 1.36 -13.56 -1.32
N LEU A 115 0.24 -12.90 -1.01
CA LEU A 115 -0.08 -11.60 -1.58
C LEU A 115 0.91 -10.51 -1.18
N THR A 116 1.24 -9.63 -2.12
CA THR A 116 2.01 -8.42 -1.83
C THR A 116 1.08 -7.34 -1.29
N TYR A 117 0.92 -7.31 0.03
CA TYR A 117 0.24 -6.24 0.75
C TYR A 117 1.23 -5.16 1.18
N ILE A 118 0.87 -3.90 0.96
CA ILE A 118 1.64 -2.72 1.39
C ILE A 118 0.81 -2.00 2.45
N GLU A 119 1.31 -2.05 3.68
CA GLU A 119 0.73 -1.35 4.82
C GLU A 119 1.07 0.15 4.76
N CYS A 120 0.04 0.97 4.63
CA CYS A 120 0.19 2.41 4.41
C CYS A 120 0.13 3.25 5.69
N ASP A 121 -0.36 2.72 6.81
CA ASP A 121 -0.35 3.42 8.10
C ASP A 121 0.97 3.15 8.84
N PRO A 122 1.74 4.18 9.24
CA PRO A 122 3.03 4.00 9.90
C PRO A 122 2.95 3.30 11.28
N ARG A 123 1.74 3.15 11.85
CA ARG A 123 1.53 2.40 13.10
C ARG A 123 1.27 0.91 12.86
N GLY A 124 1.02 0.52 11.62
CA GLY A 124 0.84 -0.88 11.24
C GLY A 124 2.15 -1.66 11.32
N LYS A 125 2.03 -2.97 11.47
CA LYS A 125 3.16 -3.90 11.37
C LYS A 125 3.79 -3.86 9.97
N ASP A 126 5.12 -3.88 9.90
CA ASP A 126 5.90 -3.84 8.65
C ASP A 126 5.47 -2.71 7.67
N ALA A 127 5.07 -1.56 8.24
CA ALA A 127 4.53 -0.43 7.49
C ALA A 127 5.51 0.15 6.48
N GLN A 128 4.98 0.46 5.29
CA GLN A 128 5.72 1.04 4.16
C GLN A 128 4.99 2.28 3.59
N PRO A 129 4.71 3.31 4.42
CA PRO A 129 3.90 4.47 4.02
C PRO A 129 4.50 5.25 2.85
N ASP A 130 5.82 5.24 2.68
CA ASP A 130 6.49 5.95 1.59
C ASP A 130 6.21 5.31 0.22
N LEU A 131 6.01 3.99 0.16
CA LEU A 131 5.56 3.33 -1.06
C LEU A 131 4.14 3.77 -1.44
N CYS A 132 3.25 3.95 -0.45
CA CYS A 132 1.89 4.44 -0.69
C CYS A 132 1.87 5.89 -1.15
N LYS A 133 2.72 6.76 -0.58
CA LYS A 133 2.90 8.14 -1.04
C LYS A 133 3.43 8.19 -2.46
N ALA A 134 4.47 7.41 -2.77
CA ALA A 134 5.06 7.35 -4.11
C ALA A 134 4.07 6.81 -5.16
N ALA A 135 3.23 5.84 -4.79
CA ALA A 135 2.15 5.32 -5.63
C ALA A 135 0.92 6.24 -5.68
N ASN A 136 0.94 7.38 -4.99
CA ASN A 136 -0.15 8.36 -4.94
C ASN A 136 -1.50 7.75 -4.51
N ILE A 137 -1.49 6.81 -3.56
CA ILE A 137 -2.70 6.14 -3.07
C ILE A 137 -3.65 7.15 -2.40
N LYS A 138 -4.92 7.14 -2.81
CA LYS A 138 -5.95 8.08 -2.33
C LYS A 138 -7.01 7.47 -1.42
N ALA A 139 -7.17 6.15 -1.50
CA ALA A 139 -8.18 5.42 -0.74
C ALA A 139 -7.77 3.95 -0.61
N TYR A 140 -8.32 3.28 0.40
CA TYR A 140 -8.02 1.91 0.73
C TYR A 140 -9.24 0.98 0.58
N PRO A 141 -9.04 -0.28 0.17
CA PRO A 141 -7.81 -0.76 -0.47
C PRO A 141 -7.66 -0.15 -1.87
N SER A 142 -6.45 -0.17 -2.41
CA SER A 142 -6.18 0.10 -3.83
C SER A 142 -5.29 -0.99 -4.40
N TRP A 143 -5.67 -1.53 -5.56
CA TRP A 143 -4.87 -2.53 -6.27
C TRP A 143 -4.06 -1.88 -7.38
N GLU A 144 -2.76 -2.15 -7.43
CA GLU A 144 -1.92 -1.88 -8.59
C GLU A 144 -1.73 -3.19 -9.36
N ILE A 145 -2.24 -3.24 -10.59
CA ILE A 145 -2.11 -4.42 -11.47
C ILE A 145 -1.63 -3.93 -12.82
N ARG A 146 -0.40 -4.33 -13.21
CA ARG A 146 0.25 -3.92 -14.48
C ARG A 146 0.26 -2.39 -14.67
N GLY A 147 0.57 -1.65 -13.61
CA GLY A 147 0.65 -0.18 -13.62
C GLY A 147 -0.69 0.55 -13.63
N LYS A 148 -1.83 -0.16 -13.55
CA LYS A 148 -3.16 0.43 -13.40
C LYS A 148 -3.65 0.30 -11.96
N TYR A 149 -4.36 1.33 -11.49
CA TYR A 149 -4.89 1.40 -10.12
C TYR A 149 -6.40 1.14 -10.10
N TYR A 150 -6.83 0.30 -9.16
CA TYR A 150 -8.24 -0.05 -8.94
C TYR A 150 -8.60 0.14 -7.47
N THR A 151 -9.35 1.20 -7.19
CA THR A 151 -9.76 1.58 -5.83
C THR A 151 -10.92 0.72 -5.33
N GLY A 152 -10.90 0.44 -4.02
CA GLY A 152 -11.93 -0.30 -3.30
C GLY A 152 -11.73 -1.81 -3.33
N THR A 153 -12.59 -2.51 -2.60
CA THR A 153 -12.63 -3.98 -2.60
C THR A 153 -12.97 -4.49 -4.01
N GLN A 154 -12.20 -5.47 -4.47
CA GLN A 154 -12.38 -6.17 -5.73
C GLN A 154 -12.76 -7.63 -5.44
N SER A 155 -13.76 -8.14 -6.15
CA SER A 155 -14.05 -9.58 -6.12
C SER A 155 -12.87 -10.38 -6.69
N LEU A 156 -12.72 -11.63 -6.26
CA LEU A 156 -11.67 -12.52 -6.79
C LEU A 156 -11.82 -12.74 -8.30
N GLU A 157 -13.06 -12.82 -8.81
CA GLU A 157 -13.33 -12.89 -10.25
C GLU A 157 -12.81 -11.65 -10.99
N LYS A 158 -13.05 -10.45 -10.44
CA LYS A 158 -12.56 -9.22 -11.04
C LYS A 158 -11.04 -9.17 -11.02
N LEU A 159 -10.39 -9.56 -9.92
CA LEU A 159 -8.94 -9.66 -9.83
C LEU A 159 -8.37 -10.67 -10.84
N ALA A 160 -9.03 -11.80 -11.04
CA ALA A 160 -8.66 -12.78 -12.06
C ALA A 160 -8.72 -12.20 -13.48
N ILE A 161 -9.78 -11.46 -13.81
CA ILE A 161 -9.93 -10.77 -15.10
C ILE A 161 -8.84 -9.71 -15.28
N LEU A 162 -8.66 -8.80 -14.30
CA LEU A 162 -7.72 -7.70 -14.39
C LEU A 162 -6.25 -8.16 -14.48
N SER A 163 -5.92 -9.27 -13.82
CA SER A 163 -4.57 -9.85 -13.82
C SER A 163 -4.29 -10.73 -15.05
N GLY A 164 -5.32 -11.16 -15.78
CA GLY A 164 -5.21 -12.11 -16.88
C GLY A 164 -5.01 -13.55 -16.41
N TYR A 165 -5.48 -13.88 -15.21
CA TYR A 165 -5.42 -15.22 -14.63
C TYR A 165 -6.22 -16.24 -15.46
N GLN A 166 -5.58 -17.36 -15.78
CA GLN A 166 -6.11 -18.43 -16.64
C GLN A 166 -6.43 -19.72 -15.86
N GLY A 167 -6.20 -19.75 -14.55
CA GLY A 167 -6.53 -20.91 -13.73
C GLY A 167 -8.02 -20.99 -13.39
N SER A 168 -8.39 -22.02 -12.62
CA SER A 168 -9.77 -22.21 -12.15
C SER A 168 -10.23 -21.02 -11.31
N ARG A 169 -11.43 -20.51 -11.61
CA ARG A 169 -12.09 -19.37 -10.95
C ARG A 169 -13.23 -19.79 -10.02
N ASN A 170 -13.23 -21.05 -9.61
CA ASN A 170 -14.21 -21.58 -8.67
C ASN A 170 -13.85 -21.15 -7.24
N PHE A 171 -13.91 -19.85 -6.97
CA PHE A 171 -13.60 -19.27 -5.68
C PHE A 171 -14.73 -19.58 -4.70
N GLN A 172 -14.55 -20.62 -3.88
CA GLN A 172 -15.54 -21.06 -2.90
C GLN A 172 -15.36 -20.28 -1.59
N PRO A 173 -16.43 -19.73 -0.99
CA PRO A 173 -16.36 -19.25 0.40
C PRO A 173 -15.97 -20.41 1.30
N GLN A 174 -14.83 -20.34 1.98
CA GLN A 174 -14.48 -21.37 2.96
C GLN A 174 -15.12 -20.99 4.29
N VAL A 175 -15.94 -21.89 4.82
CA VAL A 175 -16.53 -21.75 6.15
C VAL A 175 -15.40 -21.88 7.18
N PRO A 176 -15.32 -21.01 8.20
CA PRO A 176 -14.37 -21.16 9.29
C PRO A 176 -14.47 -22.58 9.86
N THR A 177 -13.34 -23.27 10.01
CA THR A 177 -13.33 -24.57 10.70
C THR A 177 -13.57 -24.28 12.19
N PRO A 178 -14.55 -24.96 12.84
CA PRO A 178 -14.88 -24.73 14.25
C PRO A 178 -13.69 -24.92 15.21
#